data_AF-A0A5J6ML62-F1
#
_entry.id   AF-A0A5J6ML62-F1
#
_cell.length_a   1.000
_cell.length_b   1.000
_cell.length_c   1.000
_cell.angle_alpha   90.00
_cell.angle_beta   90.00
_cell.angle_gamma   90.00
#
_symmetry.space_group_name_H-M   'P 1'
#
loop_
_entity.id
_entity.type
_entity.pdbx_description
1 polymer ?
#
loop_
_entity_poly.entity_id
_entity_poly.type
_entity_poly.pdbx_seq_one_letter_code
_entity_poly.pdbx_strand_id
1 'polypeptide(L)'
;MADKSLIGPDDFRQIYDLFQASISRFDCGQKCAPLNGGEPVCCSTQHAVPVVQKVEWELLKSRTDMWTRFKPYDRATRQIVKEIGSSCAAVECRGARHCERDNRSLACRAFPFFPYIDRAGKFIGLAYYWDFEDRCWVISNMQIVEADFLKDFIKAFELLFARDPEEYDNFKSHSASMRRVFSRRKKPIVFIGLEGGFFEERAYGKGIRPIPAAKLPKFGPYKSDRAYARALKEAQAEAAAGGHHPDAHLVGDPARAGA
;
A
#
# COMPACT_ATOMS: atom_id res chain seq x y z
N MET A 1 -3.16 14.69 26.84
CA MET A 1 -3.00 13.27 27.17
C MET A 1 -3.54 12.52 25.97
N ALA A 2 -2.68 11.86 25.18
CA ALA A 2 -3.15 11.05 24.06
C ALA A 2 -3.99 9.91 24.64
N ASP A 3 -5.23 9.79 24.19
CA ASP A 3 -6.10 8.72 24.62
C ASP A 3 -5.43 7.39 24.25
N LYS A 4 -5.40 6.46 25.19
CA LYS A 4 -4.70 5.19 25.03
C LYS A 4 -5.43 4.39 23.96
N SER A 5 -4.73 3.95 22.91
CA SER A 5 -5.31 3.13 21.84
C SER A 5 -6.16 2.00 22.44
N LEU A 6 -7.44 1.95 22.03
CA LEU A 6 -8.44 1.01 22.54
C LEU A 6 -8.56 -0.24 21.65
N ILE A 7 -7.76 -0.31 20.58
CA ILE A 7 -7.84 -1.39 19.61
C ILE A 7 -7.27 -2.69 20.19
N GLY A 8 -8.04 -3.77 20.04
CA GLY A 8 -7.64 -5.11 20.42
C GLY A 8 -7.66 -6.12 19.26
N PRO A 9 -7.25 -7.37 19.53
CA PRO A 9 -7.33 -8.46 18.54
C PRO A 9 -8.75 -8.69 18.01
N ASP A 10 -9.78 -8.45 18.83
CA ASP A 10 -11.17 -8.63 18.44
C ASP A 10 -11.63 -7.55 17.45
N ASP A 11 -11.16 -6.31 17.58
CA ASP A 11 -11.40 -5.26 16.59
C ASP A 11 -10.73 -5.63 15.26
N PHE A 12 -9.51 -6.18 15.27
CA PHE A 12 -8.87 -6.67 14.05
C PHE A 12 -9.61 -7.87 13.42
N ARG A 13 -10.22 -8.73 14.24
CA ARG A 13 -11.09 -9.80 13.73
C ARG A 13 -12.29 -9.21 12.99
N GLN A 14 -12.94 -8.22 13.60
CA GLN A 14 -14.05 -7.50 12.96
C GLN A 14 -13.60 -6.77 11.68
N ILE A 15 -12.43 -6.12 11.69
CA ILE A 15 -11.83 -5.49 10.50
C ILE A 15 -11.64 -6.52 9.39
N TYR A 16 -11.14 -7.72 9.70
CA TYR A 16 -10.98 -8.77 8.70
C TYR A 16 -12.33 -9.20 8.16
N ASP A 17 -13.33 -9.44 9.01
CA ASP A 17 -14.67 -9.83 8.58
C ASP A 17 -15.34 -8.75 7.70
N LEU A 18 -15.03 -7.47 7.94
CA LEU A 18 -15.48 -6.34 7.13
C LEU A 18 -14.73 -6.16 5.82
N PHE A 19 -13.49 -6.69 5.69
CA PHE A 19 -12.62 -6.41 4.55
C PHE A 19 -12.19 -7.70 3.82
N GLN A 20 -13.08 -8.20 2.99
CA GLN A 20 -12.88 -9.46 2.25
C GLN A 20 -12.84 -9.29 0.74
N ALA A 21 -13.42 -8.19 0.23
CA ALA A 21 -13.47 -7.93 -1.19
C ALA A 21 -12.07 -7.87 -1.83
N SER A 22 -11.96 -8.47 -3.01
CA SER A 22 -10.75 -8.36 -3.82
C SER A 22 -10.71 -6.99 -4.48
N ILE A 23 -9.50 -6.41 -4.57
CA ILE A 23 -9.26 -5.13 -5.23
C ILE A 23 -9.81 -5.08 -6.65
N SER A 24 -9.77 -6.21 -7.35
CA SER A 24 -10.25 -6.35 -8.71
C SER A 24 -10.66 -7.77 -9.02
N ARG A 25 -11.50 -7.94 -10.05
CA ARG A 25 -11.70 -9.23 -10.72
C ARG A 25 -10.46 -9.76 -11.44
N PHE A 26 -9.47 -8.91 -11.70
CA PHE A 26 -8.20 -9.31 -12.31
C PHE A 26 -7.18 -9.74 -11.26
N ASP A 27 -6.42 -10.79 -11.55
CA ASP A 27 -5.20 -11.10 -10.79
C ASP A 27 -4.10 -10.09 -11.15
N CYS A 28 -4.06 -8.98 -10.43
CA CYS A 28 -3.06 -7.94 -10.62
C CYS A 28 -1.63 -8.44 -10.33
N GLY A 29 -1.47 -9.52 -9.57
CA GLY A 29 -0.18 -10.14 -9.29
C GLY A 29 0.46 -10.67 -10.58
N GLN A 30 -0.31 -11.32 -11.45
CA GLN A 30 0.16 -11.81 -12.75
C GLN A 30 0.60 -10.69 -13.71
N LYS A 31 0.19 -9.45 -13.46
CA LYS A 31 0.57 -8.29 -14.28
C LYS A 31 1.88 -7.64 -13.87
N CYS A 32 2.29 -7.81 -12.61
CA CYS A 32 3.56 -7.26 -12.12
C CYS A 32 4.63 -8.34 -11.92
N ALA A 33 4.26 -9.56 -11.52
CA ALA A 33 5.20 -10.64 -11.24
C ALA A 33 6.26 -10.89 -12.33
N PRO A 34 5.92 -10.87 -13.63
CA PRO A 34 6.93 -11.07 -14.69
C PRO A 34 8.07 -10.03 -14.71
N LEU A 35 7.87 -8.86 -14.11
CA LEU A 35 8.86 -7.77 -14.00
C LEU A 35 9.50 -7.68 -12.61
N ASN A 36 9.20 -8.63 -11.72
CA ASN A 36 9.60 -8.62 -10.31
C ASN A 36 10.07 -10.02 -9.86
N GLY A 37 10.96 -10.63 -10.64
CA GLY A 37 11.53 -11.95 -10.30
C GLY A 37 10.51 -13.10 -10.24
N GLY A 38 9.33 -12.95 -10.86
CA GLY A 38 8.26 -13.94 -10.82
C GLY A 38 7.33 -13.83 -9.61
N GLU A 39 7.50 -12.82 -8.75
CA GLU A 39 6.64 -12.60 -7.58
C GLU A 39 5.88 -11.27 -7.67
N PRO A 40 4.60 -11.22 -7.24
CA PRO A 40 3.90 -9.95 -7.12
C PRO A 40 4.62 -9.01 -6.15
N VAL A 41 4.71 -7.73 -6.51
CA VAL A 41 5.36 -6.67 -5.71
C VAL A 41 4.89 -6.66 -4.25
N CYS A 42 3.59 -6.83 -4.03
CA CYS A 42 2.99 -6.80 -2.69
C CYS A 42 3.24 -8.07 -1.87
N CYS A 43 3.74 -9.13 -2.48
CA CYS A 43 3.94 -10.44 -1.87
C CYS A 43 5.41 -10.78 -1.65
N SER A 44 6.33 -9.87 -1.98
CA SER A 44 7.77 -10.08 -1.84
C SER A 44 8.38 -9.05 -0.91
N THR A 45 9.10 -9.51 0.13
CA THR A 45 9.78 -8.63 1.10
C THR A 45 10.95 -7.87 0.48
N GLN A 46 11.39 -8.25 -0.74
CA GLN A 46 12.33 -7.50 -1.57
C GLN A 46 11.74 -6.17 -2.09
N HIS A 47 10.42 -6.04 -2.06
CA HIS A 47 9.74 -4.86 -2.60
C HIS A 47 8.85 -4.20 -1.56
N ALA A 48 8.17 -4.99 -0.73
CA ALA A 48 7.30 -4.49 0.31
C ALA A 48 7.48 -5.31 1.58
N VAL A 49 7.94 -4.66 2.66
CA VAL A 49 7.97 -5.24 4.00
C VAL A 49 6.65 -4.89 4.70
N PRO A 50 5.75 -5.84 4.97
CA PRO A 50 4.54 -5.58 5.73
C PRO A 50 4.86 -5.13 7.16
N VAL A 51 4.20 -4.07 7.59
CA VAL A 51 4.18 -3.60 8.98
C VAL A 51 2.76 -3.76 9.50
N VAL A 52 2.64 -4.41 10.65
CA VAL A 52 1.35 -4.65 11.33
C VAL A 52 1.42 -4.10 12.74
N GLN A 53 0.26 -3.74 13.30
CA GLN A 53 0.20 -3.43 14.73
C GLN A 53 0.50 -4.70 15.54
N LYS A 54 1.09 -4.55 16.73
CA LYS A 54 1.39 -5.70 17.60
C LYS A 54 0.12 -6.46 18.00
N VAL A 55 -1.01 -5.78 18.15
CA VAL A 55 -2.29 -6.43 18.46
C VAL A 55 -2.85 -7.22 17.26
N GLU A 56 -2.67 -6.71 16.03
CA GLU A 56 -2.96 -7.46 14.80
C GLU A 56 -2.06 -8.68 14.67
N TRP A 57 -0.78 -8.53 15.02
CA TRP A 57 0.19 -9.63 15.03
C TRP A 57 -0.22 -10.77 15.97
N GLU A 58 -0.76 -10.45 17.16
CA GLU A 58 -1.30 -11.46 18.06
C GLU A 58 -2.48 -12.22 17.44
N LEU A 59 -3.39 -11.51 16.75
CA LEU A 59 -4.48 -12.16 16.01
C LEU A 59 -3.94 -13.07 14.90
N LEU A 60 -3.02 -12.59 14.07
CA LEU A 60 -2.46 -13.36 12.94
C LEU A 60 -1.83 -14.67 13.40
N LYS A 61 -0.98 -14.62 14.44
CA LYS A 61 -0.36 -15.83 15.03
C LYS A 61 -1.38 -16.82 15.58
N SER A 62 -2.51 -16.33 16.10
CA SER A 62 -3.55 -17.20 16.65
C SER A 62 -4.34 -17.95 15.56
N ARG A 63 -4.30 -17.47 14.31
CA ARG A 63 -5.12 -17.98 13.20
C ARG A 63 -4.37 -18.87 12.23
N THR A 64 -3.07 -18.70 12.08
CA THR A 64 -2.27 -19.37 11.05
C THR A 64 -0.78 -19.39 11.39
N ASP A 65 -0.05 -20.32 10.79
CA ASP A 65 1.41 -20.39 10.80
C ASP A 65 2.05 -19.75 9.55
N MET A 66 1.24 -19.15 8.65
CA MET A 66 1.69 -18.46 7.44
C MET A 66 2.61 -17.27 7.73
N TRP A 67 2.47 -16.63 8.89
CA TRP A 67 3.19 -15.41 9.22
C TRP A 67 4.34 -15.63 10.19
N THR A 68 5.44 -14.93 9.96
CA THR A 68 6.60 -14.87 10.86
C THR A 68 7.06 -13.43 11.06
N ARG A 69 7.82 -13.17 12.12
CA ARG A 69 8.54 -11.89 12.25
C ARG A 69 9.56 -11.77 11.13
N PHE A 70 9.55 -10.64 10.45
CA PHE A 70 10.49 -10.35 9.38
C PHE A 70 11.91 -10.19 9.94
N LYS A 71 12.88 -10.83 9.29
CA LYS A 71 14.31 -10.68 9.61
C LYS A 71 14.99 -9.78 8.58
N PRO A 72 15.42 -8.56 8.94
CA PRO A 72 16.05 -7.65 7.99
C PRO A 72 17.42 -8.18 7.54
N TYR A 73 17.64 -8.21 6.22
CA TYR A 73 18.85 -8.80 5.62
C TYR A 73 19.80 -7.75 5.03
N ASP A 74 19.33 -6.54 4.72
CA ASP A 74 20.13 -5.47 4.13
C ASP A 74 20.02 -4.14 4.92
N ARG A 75 20.72 -3.10 4.46
CA ARG A 75 20.72 -1.79 5.15
C ARG A 75 19.33 -1.14 5.11
N ALA A 76 18.61 -1.28 4.01
CA ALA A 76 17.31 -0.66 3.81
C ALA A 76 16.27 -1.26 4.76
N THR A 77 16.15 -2.59 4.76
CA THR A 77 15.27 -3.37 5.64
C THR A 77 15.62 -3.19 7.12
N ARG A 78 16.90 -3.06 7.48
CA ARG A 78 17.30 -2.70 8.86
C ARG A 78 16.82 -1.31 9.26
N GLN A 79 16.84 -0.35 8.34
CA GLN A 79 16.35 1.00 8.61
C GLN A 79 14.83 0.99 8.82
N ILE A 80 14.08 0.28 7.96
CA ILE A 80 12.62 0.06 8.13
C ILE A 80 12.34 -0.46 9.54
N VAL A 81 12.96 -1.57 9.94
CA VAL A 81 12.71 -2.18 11.26
C VAL A 81 13.06 -1.23 12.42
N LYS A 82 14.06 -0.36 12.24
CA LYS A 82 14.46 0.63 13.25
C LYS A 82 13.48 1.80 13.38
N GLU A 83 12.81 2.17 12.30
CA GLU A 83 11.89 3.32 12.24
C GLU A 83 10.44 2.95 12.55
N ILE A 84 10.11 1.66 12.57
CA ILE A 84 8.78 1.19 12.97
C ILE A 84 8.46 1.62 14.41
N GLY A 85 7.26 2.19 14.59
CA GLY A 85 6.75 2.60 15.90
C GLY A 85 6.71 1.46 16.90
N SER A 86 6.84 1.78 18.19
CA SER A 86 6.91 0.78 19.26
C SER A 86 5.65 -0.08 19.40
N SER A 87 4.51 0.36 18.84
CA SER A 87 3.25 -0.37 18.76
C SER A 87 3.15 -1.33 17.57
N CYS A 88 4.14 -1.34 16.66
CA CYS A 88 4.11 -2.10 15.41
C CYS A 88 5.23 -3.16 15.34
N ALA A 89 5.12 -4.05 14.36
CA ALA A 89 6.10 -5.08 14.04
C ALA A 89 6.21 -5.29 12.52
N ALA A 90 7.44 -5.50 12.04
CA ALA A 90 7.66 -6.00 10.68
C ALA A 90 7.40 -7.51 10.63
N VAL A 91 6.62 -7.96 9.66
CA VAL A 91 6.24 -9.35 9.49
C VAL A 91 6.39 -9.77 8.04
N GLU A 92 6.49 -11.07 7.81
CA GLU A 92 6.50 -11.66 6.46
C GLU A 92 5.60 -12.89 6.42
N CYS A 93 4.95 -13.10 5.28
CA CYS A 93 4.19 -14.32 5.01
C CYS A 93 5.05 -15.30 4.20
N ARG A 94 4.55 -16.53 4.01
CA ARG A 94 5.19 -17.55 3.15
C ARG A 94 5.18 -17.23 1.64
N GLY A 95 4.83 -16.01 1.25
CA GLY A 95 4.81 -15.56 -0.15
C GLY A 95 3.54 -15.93 -0.93
N ALA A 96 3.44 -15.44 -2.16
CA ALA A 96 2.21 -15.49 -2.96
C ALA A 96 1.66 -16.91 -3.20
N ARG A 97 2.55 -17.90 -3.39
CA ARG A 97 2.16 -19.31 -3.64
C ARG A 97 1.54 -20.00 -2.42
N HIS A 98 1.78 -19.47 -1.23
CA HIS A 98 1.30 -20.02 0.04
C HIS A 98 0.33 -19.06 0.72
N CYS A 99 -0.27 -18.14 -0.04
CA CYS A 99 -1.13 -17.10 0.51
C CYS A 99 -2.49 -17.67 0.94
N GLU A 100 -2.76 -17.61 2.24
CA GLU A 100 -4.07 -17.81 2.84
C GLU A 100 -4.82 -16.47 2.84
N ARG A 101 -5.65 -16.24 1.82
CA ARG A 101 -6.31 -14.95 1.58
C ARG A 101 -7.09 -14.42 2.79
N ASP A 102 -7.74 -15.31 3.52
CA ASP A 102 -8.57 -14.99 4.68
C ASP A 102 -7.74 -14.66 5.93
N ASN A 103 -6.46 -15.02 5.92
CA ASN A 103 -5.50 -14.72 6.98
C ASN A 103 -4.50 -13.63 6.57
N ARG A 104 -4.82 -12.82 5.56
CA ARG A 104 -4.03 -11.63 5.23
C ARG A 104 -4.18 -10.55 6.30
N SER A 105 -3.08 -9.85 6.57
CA SER A 105 -3.09 -8.61 7.35
C SER A 105 -3.89 -7.52 6.66
N LEU A 106 -4.31 -6.50 7.42
CA LEU A 106 -4.95 -5.30 6.90
C LEU A 106 -4.08 -4.62 5.85
N ALA A 107 -2.76 -4.53 6.09
CA ALA A 107 -1.81 -3.99 5.12
C ALA A 107 -1.86 -4.74 3.76
N CYS A 108 -1.89 -6.08 3.78
CA CYS A 108 -1.99 -6.89 2.56
C CYS A 108 -3.38 -6.87 1.91
N ARG A 109 -4.43 -6.53 2.66
CA ARG A 109 -5.79 -6.32 2.11
C ARG A 109 -5.91 -4.96 1.44
N ALA A 110 -5.33 -3.93 2.04
CA ALA A 110 -5.42 -2.54 1.60
C ALA A 110 -4.47 -2.20 0.44
N PHE A 111 -3.34 -2.89 0.32
CA PHE A 111 -2.31 -2.58 -0.68
C PHE A 111 -2.88 -2.51 -2.12
N PRO A 112 -2.52 -1.49 -2.93
CA PRO A 112 -1.50 -0.46 -2.71
C PRO A 112 -2.04 0.83 -2.07
N PHE A 113 -3.24 0.79 -1.53
CA PHE A 113 -3.95 1.98 -1.08
C PHE A 113 -3.79 2.24 0.41
N PHE A 114 -3.93 3.52 0.76
CA PHE A 114 -4.03 3.99 2.13
C PHE A 114 -5.13 5.07 2.25
N PRO A 115 -5.71 5.26 3.45
CA PRO A 115 -6.70 6.31 3.69
C PRO A 115 -6.12 7.71 3.47
N TYR A 116 -6.68 8.45 2.54
CA TYR A 116 -6.28 9.82 2.26
C TYR A 116 -7.05 10.80 3.13
N ILE A 117 -6.34 11.46 4.03
CA ILE A 117 -6.87 12.45 4.96
C ILE A 117 -6.46 13.85 4.48
N ASP A 118 -7.43 14.70 4.21
CA ASP A 118 -7.22 16.04 3.67
C ASP A 118 -6.62 17.01 4.71
N ARG A 119 -6.53 18.29 4.36
CA ARG A 119 -6.00 19.33 5.24
C ARG A 119 -6.93 19.67 6.41
N ALA A 120 -8.23 19.45 6.25
CA ALA A 120 -9.23 19.65 7.29
C ALA A 120 -9.29 18.45 8.26
N GLY A 121 -8.55 17.38 8.00
CA GLY A 121 -8.63 16.16 8.79
C GLY A 121 -9.86 15.32 8.44
N LYS A 122 -10.32 15.39 7.19
CA LYS A 122 -11.38 14.52 6.70
C LYS A 122 -10.77 13.35 5.92
N PHE A 123 -11.17 12.13 6.24
CA PHE A 123 -10.96 10.98 5.37
C PHE A 123 -11.83 11.15 4.12
N ILE A 124 -11.22 11.32 2.96
CA ILE A 124 -11.92 11.69 1.71
C ILE A 124 -11.81 10.65 0.59
N GLY A 125 -11.07 9.57 0.82
CA GLY A 125 -10.85 8.55 -0.21
C GLY A 125 -9.53 7.81 -0.03
N LEU A 126 -9.10 7.12 -1.08
CA LEU A 126 -7.95 6.23 -1.06
C LEU A 126 -6.88 6.76 -2.01
N ALA A 127 -5.75 7.15 -1.45
CA ALA A 127 -4.54 7.41 -2.22
C ALA A 127 -3.68 6.14 -2.24
N TYR A 128 -2.66 6.12 -3.08
CA TYR A 128 -1.77 4.98 -3.23
C TYR A 128 -0.37 5.29 -2.67
N TYR A 129 0.32 4.27 -2.17
CA TYR A 129 1.72 4.38 -1.79
C TYR A 129 2.60 4.68 -3.01
N TRP A 130 3.05 5.94 -3.14
CA TRP A 130 3.69 6.44 -4.36
C TRP A 130 5.07 5.85 -4.64
N ASP A 131 5.69 5.19 -3.66
CA ASP A 131 6.97 4.51 -3.82
C ASP A 131 6.86 3.27 -4.73
N PHE A 132 5.62 2.83 -5.02
CA PHE A 132 5.33 1.71 -5.91
C PHE A 132 4.81 2.13 -7.29
N GLU A 133 4.79 3.43 -7.62
CA GLU A 133 4.34 3.94 -8.93
C GLU A 133 5.04 3.19 -10.09
N ASP A 134 6.32 2.89 -9.94
CA ASP A 134 7.15 2.24 -10.95
C ASP A 134 6.83 0.75 -11.19
N ARG A 135 6.28 0.04 -10.20
CA ARG A 135 6.22 -1.43 -10.22
C ARG A 135 4.86 -2.04 -9.90
N CYS A 136 3.95 -1.35 -9.22
CA CYS A 136 2.60 -1.85 -8.98
C CYS A 136 1.68 -1.57 -10.17
N TRP A 137 1.17 -2.63 -10.80
CA TRP A 137 0.26 -2.52 -11.94
C TRP A 137 -1.04 -1.79 -11.61
N VAL A 138 -1.59 -1.99 -10.40
CA VAL A 138 -2.87 -1.40 -9.98
C VAL A 138 -2.82 0.12 -9.94
N ILE A 139 -1.69 0.71 -9.53
CA ILE A 139 -1.53 2.18 -9.44
C ILE A 139 -1.69 2.83 -10.83
N SER A 140 -1.26 2.16 -11.89
CA SER A 140 -1.46 2.61 -13.28
C SER A 140 -2.81 2.24 -13.89
N ASN A 141 -3.66 1.52 -13.14
CA ASN A 141 -4.92 0.96 -13.61
C ASN A 141 -6.06 1.12 -12.60
N MET A 142 -6.09 2.18 -11.77
CA MET A 142 -7.06 2.33 -10.68
C MET A 142 -8.55 2.24 -11.10
N GLN A 143 -8.88 2.36 -12.39
CA GLN A 143 -10.22 2.09 -12.92
C GLN A 143 -10.71 0.64 -12.77
N ILE A 144 -9.82 -0.29 -12.42
CA ILE A 144 -10.15 -1.70 -12.16
C ILE A 144 -10.54 -1.98 -10.71
N VAL A 145 -10.51 -0.96 -9.85
CA VAL A 145 -10.87 -1.09 -8.43
C VAL A 145 -12.38 -1.28 -8.31
N GLU A 146 -12.77 -2.38 -7.66
CA GLU A 146 -14.18 -2.73 -7.51
C GLU A 146 -14.86 -1.90 -6.41
N ALA A 147 -16.16 -1.64 -6.60
CA ALA A 147 -16.95 -0.88 -5.62
C ALA A 147 -17.04 -1.58 -4.27
N ASP A 148 -17.04 -2.92 -4.23
CA ASP A 148 -17.09 -3.66 -2.97
C ASP A 148 -15.77 -3.59 -2.20
N PHE A 149 -14.63 -3.58 -2.91
CA PHE A 149 -13.33 -3.29 -2.28
C PHE A 149 -13.32 -1.91 -1.62
N LEU A 150 -13.85 -0.91 -2.32
CA LEU A 150 -13.96 0.45 -1.81
C LEU A 150 -14.79 0.51 -0.52
N LYS A 151 -15.97 -0.13 -0.52
CA LYS A 151 -16.87 -0.17 0.65
C LYS A 151 -16.21 -0.86 1.85
N ASP A 152 -15.60 -2.01 1.61
CA ASP A 152 -14.91 -2.80 2.63
C ASP A 152 -13.74 -2.02 3.23
N PHE A 153 -12.92 -1.39 2.39
CA PHE A 153 -11.81 -0.54 2.81
C PHE A 153 -12.31 0.59 3.72
N ILE A 154 -13.35 1.32 3.31
CA ILE A 154 -13.88 2.44 4.08
C ILE A 154 -14.35 1.98 5.46
N LYS A 155 -15.17 0.92 5.52
CA LYS A 155 -15.68 0.37 6.79
C LYS A 155 -14.56 -0.09 7.72
N ALA A 156 -13.54 -0.77 7.17
CA ALA A 156 -12.39 -1.24 7.93
C ALA A 156 -11.61 -0.08 8.56
N PHE A 157 -11.33 0.97 7.79
CA PHE A 157 -10.56 2.11 8.29
C PHE A 157 -11.38 3.05 9.17
N GLU A 158 -12.69 3.18 8.96
CA GLU A 158 -13.58 3.89 9.89
C GLU A 158 -13.59 3.23 11.27
N LEU A 159 -13.70 1.89 11.32
CA LEU A 159 -13.58 1.13 12.57
C LEU A 159 -12.20 1.30 13.20
N LEU A 160 -11.13 1.18 12.40
CA LEU A 160 -9.76 1.39 12.87
C LEU A 160 -9.58 2.77 13.50
N PHE A 161 -10.02 3.84 12.84
CA PHE A 161 -9.87 5.21 13.34
C PHE A 161 -10.73 5.51 14.57
N ALA A 162 -11.89 4.85 14.69
CA ALA A 162 -12.71 4.97 15.88
C ALA A 162 -12.08 4.28 17.11
N ARG A 163 -11.28 3.23 16.91
CA ARG A 163 -10.63 2.45 17.97
C ARG A 163 -9.19 2.89 18.27
N ASP A 164 -8.53 3.43 17.27
CA ASP A 164 -7.12 3.81 17.31
C ASP A 164 -6.90 5.22 16.72
N PRO A 165 -7.03 6.27 17.56
CA PRO A 165 -6.72 7.63 17.15
C PRO A 165 -5.27 7.84 16.72
N GLU A 166 -4.33 7.04 17.25
CA GLU A 166 -2.91 7.12 16.86
C GLU A 166 -2.73 6.68 15.41
N GLU A 167 -3.42 5.61 15.01
CA GLU A 167 -3.40 5.13 13.63
C GLU A 167 -4.01 6.17 12.67
N TYR A 168 -5.10 6.83 13.07
CA TYR A 168 -5.65 7.96 12.32
C TYR A 168 -4.61 9.09 12.14
N ASP A 169 -3.91 9.48 13.21
CA ASP A 169 -2.88 10.51 13.15
C ASP A 169 -1.66 10.09 12.29
N ASN A 170 -1.33 8.79 12.26
CA ASN A 170 -0.32 8.23 11.38
C ASN A 170 -0.71 8.40 9.91
N PHE A 171 -1.94 8.04 9.51
CA PHE A 171 -2.40 8.23 8.13
C PHE A 171 -2.59 9.71 7.76
N LYS A 172 -2.96 10.56 8.72
CA LYS A 172 -3.02 12.01 8.53
C LYS A 172 -1.63 12.58 8.25
N SER A 173 -0.63 12.13 9.00
CA SER A 173 0.78 12.48 8.83
C SER A 173 1.33 11.97 7.50
N HIS A 174 0.99 10.75 7.10
CA HIS A 174 1.37 10.17 5.81
C HIS A 174 0.75 10.93 4.63
N SER A 175 -0.55 11.27 4.70
CA SER A 175 -1.24 12.10 3.71
C SER A 175 -0.61 13.50 3.59
N ALA A 176 -0.20 14.10 4.71
CA ALA A 176 0.54 15.36 4.72
C ALA A 176 1.93 15.22 4.08
N SER A 177 2.62 14.10 4.30
CA SER A 177 3.90 13.80 3.64
C SER A 177 3.74 13.70 2.12
N MET A 178 2.72 12.96 1.65
CA MET A 178 2.38 12.88 0.22
C MET A 178 2.18 14.28 -0.37
N ARG A 179 1.38 15.15 0.29
CA ARG A 179 1.17 16.54 -0.16
C ARG A 179 2.46 17.33 -0.29
N ARG A 180 3.40 17.18 0.65
CA ARG A 180 4.72 17.84 0.58
C ARG A 180 5.53 17.33 -0.61
N VAL A 181 5.64 16.00 -0.77
CA VAL A 181 6.36 15.36 -1.87
C VAL A 181 5.80 15.78 -3.22
N PHE A 182 4.49 15.68 -3.40
CA PHE A 182 3.84 15.98 -4.67
C PHE A 182 3.84 17.47 -5.00
N SER A 183 3.77 18.34 -3.98
CA SER A 183 3.96 19.79 -4.18
C SER A 183 5.38 20.11 -4.64
N ARG A 184 6.41 19.51 -4.03
CA ARG A 184 7.82 19.66 -4.50
C ARG A 184 7.99 19.17 -5.95
N ARG A 185 7.31 18.07 -6.30
CA ARG A 185 7.30 17.52 -7.67
C ARG A 185 6.45 18.33 -8.66
N LYS A 186 5.70 19.34 -8.20
CA LYS A 186 4.69 20.08 -8.99
C LYS A 186 3.68 19.16 -9.67
N LYS A 187 3.33 18.05 -9.03
CA LYS A 187 2.35 17.06 -9.53
C LYS A 187 1.10 17.05 -8.65
N PRO A 188 -0.09 16.81 -9.22
CA PRO A 188 -1.27 16.55 -8.42
C PRO A 188 -1.21 15.17 -7.77
N ILE A 189 -1.88 15.02 -6.63
CA ILE A 189 -2.17 13.71 -6.03
C ILE A 189 -3.47 13.21 -6.63
N VAL A 190 -3.52 11.96 -7.07
CA VAL A 190 -4.75 11.33 -7.55
C VAL A 190 -5.22 10.29 -6.55
N PHE A 191 -6.53 10.24 -6.30
CA PHE A 191 -7.15 9.32 -5.36
C PHE A 191 -8.56 8.90 -5.81
N ILE A 192 -9.05 7.80 -5.24
CA ILE A 192 -10.43 7.32 -5.42
C ILE A 192 -11.28 7.92 -4.30
N GLY A 193 -12.42 8.55 -4.63
CA GLY A 193 -13.32 9.14 -3.62
C GLY A 193 -14.11 8.09 -2.84
N LEU A 194 -14.67 8.46 -1.69
CA LEU A 194 -15.46 7.55 -0.83
C LEU A 194 -16.69 6.96 -1.56
N GLU A 195 -17.33 7.76 -2.41
CA GLU A 195 -18.47 7.34 -3.25
C GLU A 195 -18.03 6.76 -4.60
N GLY A 196 -16.73 6.48 -4.74
CA GLY A 196 -16.08 6.16 -6.02
C GLY A 196 -15.71 7.42 -6.80
N GLY A 197 -15.42 7.21 -8.09
CA GLY A 197 -14.87 8.26 -8.96
C GLY A 197 -13.42 8.62 -8.64
N PHE A 198 -12.83 9.47 -9.48
CA PHE A 198 -11.42 9.85 -9.39
C PHE A 198 -11.30 11.35 -9.20
N PHE A 199 -10.37 11.74 -8.34
CA PHE A 199 -10.12 13.12 -8.00
C PHE A 199 -8.63 13.42 -8.07
N GLU A 200 -8.31 14.69 -8.32
CA GLU A 200 -6.96 15.20 -8.14
C GLU A 200 -6.93 16.31 -7.08
N GLU A 201 -6.01 16.22 -6.11
CA GLU A 201 -5.63 17.35 -5.26
C GLU A 201 -4.45 18.06 -5.91
N ARG A 202 -4.63 19.34 -6.26
CA ARG A 202 -3.59 20.13 -6.90
C ARG A 202 -2.51 20.55 -5.90
N ALA A 203 -1.27 20.52 -6.37
CA ALA A 203 -0.10 20.99 -5.63
C ALA A 203 -0.31 22.39 -5.02
N TYR A 204 0.33 22.63 -3.87
CA TYR A 204 0.25 23.89 -3.14
C TYR A 204 -1.17 24.29 -2.70
N GLY A 205 -2.06 23.30 -2.49
CA GLY A 205 -3.39 23.55 -1.94
C GLY A 205 -4.35 24.24 -2.92
N LYS A 206 -4.14 24.08 -4.23
CA LYS A 206 -4.97 24.69 -5.28
C LYS A 206 -6.31 23.96 -5.49
N GLY A 207 -6.84 23.35 -4.44
CA GLY A 207 -8.12 22.65 -4.42
C GLY A 207 -8.09 21.23 -4.98
N ILE A 208 -9.24 20.57 -4.82
CA ILE A 208 -9.54 19.22 -5.30
C ILE A 208 -10.56 19.33 -6.44
N ARG A 209 -10.43 18.51 -7.49
CA ARG A 209 -11.43 18.43 -8.56
C ARG A 209 -11.61 16.99 -9.06
N PRO A 210 -12.80 16.63 -9.57
CA PRO A 210 -13.00 15.36 -10.23
C PRO A 210 -12.20 15.29 -11.54
N ILE A 211 -11.76 14.09 -11.90
CA ILE A 211 -11.11 13.77 -13.17
C ILE A 211 -11.71 12.50 -13.77
N PRO A 212 -11.79 12.40 -15.11
CA PRO A 212 -12.20 11.15 -15.76
C PRO A 212 -11.10 10.08 -15.64
N ALA A 213 -11.49 8.80 -15.68
CA ALA A 213 -10.56 7.66 -15.63
C ALA A 213 -9.44 7.74 -16.69
N ALA A 214 -9.73 8.30 -17.86
CA ALA A 214 -8.75 8.49 -18.94
C ALA A 214 -7.59 9.44 -18.59
N LYS A 215 -7.72 10.25 -17.53
CA LYS A 215 -6.67 11.15 -17.03
C LYS A 215 -5.89 10.60 -15.85
N LEU A 216 -6.19 9.37 -15.41
CA LEU A 216 -5.40 8.70 -14.38
C LEU A 216 -3.95 8.54 -14.83
N PRO A 217 -2.97 8.78 -13.94
CA PRO A 217 -1.58 8.67 -14.30
C PRO A 217 -1.22 7.20 -14.53
N LYS A 218 -0.33 6.98 -15.50
CA LYS A 218 0.29 5.68 -15.76
C LYS A 218 1.79 5.79 -15.63
N PHE A 219 2.42 4.75 -15.14
CA PHE A 219 3.80 4.78 -14.70
C PHE A 219 4.61 3.62 -15.25
N GLY A 220 5.93 3.82 -15.29
CA GLY A 220 6.91 2.83 -15.73
C GLY A 220 6.47 1.97 -16.92
N PRO A 221 6.53 0.63 -16.78
CA PRO A 221 6.19 -0.32 -17.85
C PRO A 221 4.69 -0.34 -18.18
N TYR A 222 3.84 0.20 -17.31
CA TYR A 222 2.38 0.13 -17.44
C TYR A 222 1.76 1.32 -18.17
N LYS A 223 2.58 2.21 -18.76
CA LYS A 223 2.11 3.34 -19.57
C LYS A 223 1.39 2.91 -20.86
N SER A 224 1.79 1.77 -21.42
CA SER A 224 1.20 1.20 -22.64
C SER A 224 1.60 -0.27 -22.80
N ASP A 225 0.87 -1.02 -23.61
CA ASP A 225 1.20 -2.42 -23.93
C ASP A 225 2.60 -2.55 -24.56
N ARG A 226 3.00 -1.58 -25.39
CA ARG A 226 4.34 -1.52 -25.98
C ARG A 226 5.43 -1.34 -24.92
N ALA A 227 5.20 -0.48 -23.94
CA ALA A 227 6.15 -0.27 -22.83
C ALA A 227 6.28 -1.53 -21.99
N TYR A 228 5.16 -2.23 -21.73
CA TYR A 228 5.14 -3.47 -20.98
C TYR A 228 5.88 -4.59 -21.72
N ALA A 229 5.59 -4.80 -23.01
CA ALA A 229 6.27 -5.80 -23.84
C ALA A 229 7.78 -5.56 -23.92
N ARG A 230 8.20 -4.29 -23.99
CA ARG A 230 9.62 -3.92 -23.96
C ARG A 230 10.26 -4.29 -22.61
N ALA A 231 9.63 -3.92 -21.50
CA ALA A 231 10.13 -4.22 -20.16
C ALA A 231 10.24 -5.73 -19.92
N LEU A 232 9.29 -6.53 -20.43
CA LEU A 232 9.36 -8.00 -20.35
C LEU A 232 10.59 -8.54 -21.09
N LYS A 233 10.86 -8.04 -22.30
CA LYS A 233 12.03 -8.45 -23.08
C LYS A 233 13.33 -8.09 -22.38
N GLU A 234 13.40 -6.90 -21.78
CA GLU A 234 14.55 -6.43 -21.01
C GLU A 234 14.77 -7.31 -19.77
N ALA A 235 13.73 -7.57 -18.97
CA ALA A 235 13.81 -8.44 -17.79
C ALA A 235 14.21 -9.89 -18.13
N GLN A 236 13.71 -10.43 -19.25
CA GLN A 236 14.10 -11.75 -19.74
C GLN A 236 15.58 -11.80 -20.17
N ALA A 237 16.07 -10.75 -20.82
CA ALA A 237 17.47 -10.66 -21.21
C ALA A 237 18.39 -10.55 -19.99
N GLU A 238 18.00 -9.77 -18.97
CA GLU A 238 18.73 -9.67 -17.70
C GLU A 238 18.78 -11.00 -16.94
N ALA A 239 17.65 -11.71 -16.86
CA ALA A 239 17.59 -13.04 -16.24
C ALA A 239 18.47 -14.05 -16.99
N ALA A 240 18.48 -14.02 -18.33
CA ALA A 240 19.35 -14.87 -19.15
C ALA A 240 20.85 -14.53 -19.00
N ALA A 241 21.17 -13.27 -18.69
CA ALA A 241 22.53 -12.80 -18.45
C ALA A 241 23.03 -13.02 -17.01
N GLY A 242 22.23 -13.60 -16.12
CA GLY A 242 22.60 -13.85 -14.72
C GLY A 242 22.54 -12.60 -13.82
N GLY A 243 21.76 -11.58 -14.20
CA GLY A 243 21.66 -10.31 -13.48
C GLY A 243 21.05 -10.43 -12.08
N HIS A 244 21.68 -9.77 -11.10
CA HIS A 244 21.17 -9.57 -9.74
C HIS A 244 20.17 -8.39 -9.74
N HIS A 245 18.99 -8.58 -9.16
CA HIS A 245 17.93 -7.56 -9.13
C HIS A 245 18.35 -6.38 -8.20
N PRO A 246 18.23 -5.10 -8.62
CA PRO A 246 18.62 -3.98 -7.79
C PRO A 246 17.64 -3.67 -6.65
N ASP A 247 18.22 -3.06 -5.62
CA ASP A 247 17.78 -2.78 -4.24
C ASP A 247 16.28 -2.58 -3.95
N ALA A 248 15.86 -3.15 -2.81
CA ALA A 248 14.60 -2.88 -2.14
C ALA A 248 14.44 -1.38 -1.86
N HIS A 249 13.45 -0.75 -2.49
CA HIS A 249 13.08 0.62 -2.17
C HIS A 249 12.31 0.65 -0.84
N LEU A 250 12.77 1.51 0.06
CA LEU A 250 12.24 1.71 1.41
C LEU A 250 10.72 1.94 1.40
N VAL A 251 9.97 1.06 2.05
CA VAL A 251 8.56 1.30 2.39
C VAL A 251 8.50 1.97 3.75
N GLY A 252 7.96 3.18 3.79
CA GLY A 252 7.40 3.77 5.01
C GLY A 252 8.43 4.29 6.03
N ASP A 253 9.10 5.39 5.69
CA ASP A 253 9.62 6.31 6.70
C ASP A 253 8.95 7.70 6.54
N PRO A 254 8.04 8.11 7.44
CA PRO A 254 7.53 9.48 7.46
C PRO A 254 8.61 10.52 7.82
N ALA A 255 9.81 10.11 8.26
CA ALA A 255 10.86 10.99 8.79
C ALA A 255 11.95 11.42 7.79
N ARG A 256 12.05 10.84 6.58
CA ARG A 256 13.10 11.21 5.59
C ARG A 256 12.68 12.14 4.46
N ALA A 257 11.72 13.03 4.70
CA ALA A 257 11.51 14.23 3.87
C ALA A 257 12.39 15.41 4.32
N GLY A 258 13.66 15.15 4.65
CA GLY A 258 14.61 16.11 5.20
C GLY A 258 15.97 16.07 4.48
N ALA A 259 15.98 16.50 3.23
CA ALA A 259 17.08 17.20 2.54
C ALA A 259 16.45 17.98 1.37
#